data_AF-A0A7Y7ZCH2-F1
#
_entry.id   AF-A0A7Y7ZCH2-F1
#
_cell.length_a   1.000
_cell.length_b   1.000
_cell.length_c   1.000
_cell.angle_alpha   90.00
_cell.angle_beta   90.00
_cell.angle_gamma   90.00
#
_symmetry.space_group_name_H-M   'P 1'
#
loop_
_entity.id
_entity.type
_entity.pdbx_description
1 polymer ?
#
loop_
_entity_poly.entity_id
_entity_poly.type
_entity_poly.pdbx_seq_one_letter_code
_entity_poly.pdbx_strand_id
1 'polypeptide(L)'
;MWWPGTVIGLGAGFAVASIPGALLGALLGQAMDRRLRVQGWEDMRERLGGRPALRDEELLFVLLGRLAKSDGRVGEQHIQQARQEMVRLGLAEAARMRAIAAFNRGKAGKDRLAHHLRRIRLQPHAAEGTLRACWRMAWADGKAGDHERELLLDWGQKLGLSRRQVQAMSLEYEPRKMSTASSVMTYAAALRLLGIDADTEGDRVKQAYRRLVSRHHPDKLAGSGASEAQLREATERTRELHQAYALIRKRRGL
;
A
#
# COMPACT_ATOMS: atom_id res chain seq x y z
N MET A 1 20.88 0.67 30.70
CA MET A 1 21.19 -0.54 29.89
C MET A 1 21.36 -1.68 30.86
N TRP A 2 20.43 -2.65 30.86
CA TRP A 2 20.48 -3.79 31.78
C TRP A 2 20.97 -4.98 30.99
N TRP A 3 21.91 -5.73 31.54
CA TRP A 3 22.52 -6.92 30.94
C TRP A 3 21.73 -8.13 31.48
N PRO A 4 20.68 -8.58 30.78
CA PRO A 4 19.69 -9.48 31.37
C PRO A 4 20.30 -10.85 31.69
N GLY A 5 21.24 -11.35 30.89
CA GLY A 5 21.98 -12.56 31.19
C GLY A 5 22.85 -12.40 32.44
N THR A 6 23.44 -11.23 32.66
CA THR A 6 24.23 -10.91 33.85
C THR A 6 23.36 -10.89 35.12
N VAL A 7 22.16 -10.32 35.06
CA VAL A 7 21.22 -10.28 36.20
C VAL A 7 20.67 -11.67 36.52
N ILE A 8 20.29 -12.44 35.50
CA ILE A 8 19.83 -13.83 35.67
C ILE A 8 20.96 -14.70 36.20
N GLY A 9 22.15 -14.57 35.63
CA GLY A 9 23.34 -15.30 36.06
C GLY A 9 23.72 -14.98 37.50
N LEU A 10 23.65 -13.71 37.91
CA LEU A 10 23.89 -13.28 39.29
C LEU A 10 22.89 -13.93 40.26
N GLY A 11 21.59 -13.88 39.94
CA GLY A 11 20.55 -14.45 40.80
C GLY A 11 20.61 -15.98 40.88
N ALA A 12 20.76 -16.65 39.74
CA ALA A 12 20.89 -18.11 39.67
C ALA A 12 22.17 -18.61 40.34
N GLY A 13 23.29 -17.92 40.10
CA GLY A 13 24.57 -18.22 40.74
C GLY A 13 24.51 -18.04 42.26
N PHE A 14 23.86 -16.98 42.74
CA PHE A 14 23.65 -16.76 44.16
C PHE A 14 22.83 -17.88 44.81
N ALA A 15 21.78 -18.35 44.15
CA ALA A 15 20.95 -19.44 44.66
C ALA A 15 21.70 -20.78 44.78
N VAL A 16 22.69 -21.03 43.92
CA VAL A 16 23.46 -22.29 43.92
C VAL A 16 24.63 -22.27 44.90
N ALA A 17 25.38 -21.18 44.96
CA ALA A 17 26.62 -21.13 45.74
C ALA A 17 26.86 -19.78 46.43
N SER A 18 25.79 -19.06 46.80
CA SER A 18 25.86 -17.79 47.54
C SER A 18 26.78 -16.78 46.85
N ILE A 19 27.64 -16.05 47.59
CA ILE A 19 28.48 -14.98 47.04
C ILE A 19 29.44 -15.49 45.93
N PRO A 20 30.21 -16.59 46.11
CA PRO A 20 31.05 -17.13 45.03
C PRO A 20 30.26 -17.50 43.77
N GLY A 21 29.08 -18.11 43.95
CA GLY A 21 28.20 -18.45 42.83
C GLY A 21 27.66 -17.24 42.11
N ALA A 22 27.28 -16.18 42.82
CA ALA A 22 26.79 -14.92 42.25
C ALA A 22 27.83 -14.26 41.35
N LEU A 23 29.11 -14.25 41.77
CA LEU A 23 30.22 -13.70 41.00
C LEU A 23 30.47 -14.49 39.70
N LEU A 24 30.49 -15.81 39.80
CA LEU A 24 30.69 -16.70 38.66
C LEU A 24 29.51 -16.64 37.68
N GLY A 25 28.28 -16.62 38.21
CA GLY A 25 27.06 -16.49 37.44
C GLY A 25 26.95 -15.14 36.73
N ALA A 26 27.33 -14.04 37.38
CA ALA A 26 27.41 -12.72 36.75
C ALA A 26 28.44 -12.71 35.60
N LEU A 27 29.63 -13.28 35.80
CA LEU A 27 30.67 -13.37 34.76
C LEU A 27 30.21 -14.17 33.54
N LEU A 28 29.60 -15.34 33.76
CA LEU A 28 29.05 -16.18 32.68
C LEU A 28 27.88 -15.49 31.96
N GLY A 29 26.99 -14.85 32.72
CA GLY A 29 25.88 -14.06 32.19
C GLY A 29 26.37 -12.92 31.31
N GLN A 30 27.43 -12.21 31.73
CA GLN A 30 28.02 -11.11 30.98
C GLN A 30 28.76 -11.59 29.71
N ALA A 31 29.46 -12.72 29.78
CA ALA A 31 30.07 -13.33 28.60
C ALA A 31 29.01 -13.74 27.56
N MET A 32 27.88 -14.28 28.02
CA MET A 32 26.75 -14.65 27.19
C MET A 32 26.06 -13.43 26.57
N ASP A 33 25.83 -12.36 27.34
CA ASP A 33 25.28 -11.10 26.86
C ASP A 33 26.18 -10.47 25.77
N ARG A 34 27.51 -10.53 25.92
CA ARG A 34 28.47 -10.08 24.88
C ARG A 34 28.44 -10.93 23.63
N ARG A 35 28.43 -12.26 23.76
CA ARG A 35 28.35 -13.19 22.61
C ARG A 35 27.04 -13.04 21.84
N LEU A 36 25.93 -12.83 22.55
CA LEU A 36 24.60 -12.77 21.95
C LEU A 36 24.17 -11.34 21.58
N ARG A 37 24.98 -10.32 21.92
CA ARG A 37 24.72 -8.88 21.73
C ARG A 37 23.36 -8.43 22.27
N VAL A 38 22.96 -8.97 23.42
CA VAL A 38 21.69 -8.63 24.08
C VAL A 38 21.91 -7.37 24.91
N GLN A 39 21.24 -6.26 24.57
CA GLN A 39 21.45 -4.97 25.26
C GLN A 39 20.30 -4.61 26.23
N GLY A 40 19.28 -5.46 26.33
CA GLY A 40 18.18 -5.30 27.28
C GLY A 40 17.21 -6.48 27.35
N TRP A 41 16.32 -6.42 28.34
CA TRP A 41 15.24 -7.40 28.56
C TRP A 41 14.26 -7.52 27.38
N GLU A 42 14.10 -6.45 26.60
CA GLU A 42 13.27 -6.46 25.39
C GLU A 42 13.83 -7.40 24.31
N ASP A 43 15.14 -7.34 24.04
CA ASP A 43 15.83 -8.21 23.07
C ASP A 43 15.77 -9.69 23.50
N MET A 44 15.88 -9.95 24.80
CA MET A 44 15.82 -11.31 25.35
C MET A 44 14.40 -11.89 25.26
N ARG A 45 13.37 -11.08 25.53
CA ARG A 45 11.96 -11.48 25.41
C ARG A 45 11.55 -11.76 23.97
N GLU A 46 12.13 -11.03 23.01
CA GLU A 46 11.90 -11.26 21.58
C GLU A 46 12.47 -12.63 21.13
N ARG A 47 13.63 -13.03 21.66
CA ARG A 47 14.27 -14.32 21.37
C ARG A 47 13.63 -15.51 22.10
N LEU A 48 13.26 -15.33 23.37
CA LEU A 48 12.56 -16.34 24.16
C LEU A 48 11.09 -16.49 23.76
N GLY A 49 10.50 -15.46 23.15
CA GLY A 49 9.09 -15.42 22.73
C GLY A 49 8.73 -16.33 21.56
N GLY A 50 9.67 -17.13 21.03
CA GLY A 50 9.39 -18.20 20.06
C GLY A 50 8.80 -17.76 18.73
N ARG A 51 8.80 -16.45 18.41
CA ARG A 51 8.28 -15.96 17.13
C ARG A 51 9.37 -16.16 16.07
N PRO A 52 9.12 -16.93 15.00
CA PRO A 52 10.11 -17.13 13.95
C PRO A 52 10.51 -15.76 13.39
N ALA A 53 11.82 -15.57 13.17
CA ALA A 53 12.34 -14.35 12.57
C ALA A 53 11.55 -14.04 11.29
N LEU A 54 10.91 -12.86 11.22
CA LEU A 54 10.15 -12.45 10.04
C LEU A 54 11.06 -12.52 8.83
N ARG A 55 10.67 -13.33 7.83
CA ARG A 55 11.30 -13.29 6.51
C ARG A 55 11.01 -11.95 5.84
N ASP A 56 11.86 -11.51 4.92
CA ASP A 56 11.72 -10.19 4.30
C ASP A 56 10.38 -10.04 3.55
N GLU A 57 9.90 -11.12 2.92
CA GLU A 57 8.56 -11.21 2.33
C GLU A 57 7.45 -10.96 3.37
N GLU A 58 7.57 -11.57 4.56
CA GLU A 58 6.55 -11.42 5.62
C GLU A 58 6.55 -10.00 6.18
N LEU A 59 7.71 -9.35 6.29
CA LEU A 59 7.79 -7.97 6.73
C LEU A 59 6.96 -7.07 5.80
N LEU A 60 7.12 -7.23 4.48
CA LEU A 60 6.32 -6.48 3.52
C LEU A 60 4.83 -6.63 3.82
N PHE A 61 4.32 -7.85 3.99
CA PHE A 61 2.90 -8.05 4.26
C PHE A 61 2.44 -7.49 5.61
N VAL A 62 3.30 -7.49 6.65
CA VAL A 62 3.02 -6.76 7.91
C VAL A 62 2.84 -5.25 7.64
N LEU A 63 3.73 -4.64 6.83
CA LEU A 63 3.63 -3.23 6.47
C LEU A 63 2.35 -2.93 5.69
N LEU A 64 2.05 -3.74 4.67
CA LEU A 64 0.83 -3.61 3.87
C LEU A 64 -0.44 -3.71 4.72
N GLY A 65 -0.47 -4.66 5.66
CA GLY A 65 -1.62 -4.82 6.57
C GLY A 65 -1.79 -3.66 7.54
N ARG A 66 -0.69 -3.07 8.00
CA ARG A 66 -0.73 -1.87 8.85
C ARG A 66 -1.20 -0.65 8.07
N LEU A 67 -0.72 -0.49 6.84
CA LEU A 67 -1.10 0.62 5.96
C LEU A 67 -2.58 0.55 5.62
N ALA A 68 -3.06 -0.60 5.14
CA ALA A 68 -4.47 -0.83 4.79
C ALA A 68 -5.46 -0.60 5.95
N LYS A 69 -4.98 -0.67 7.20
CA LYS A 69 -5.78 -0.47 8.41
C LYS A 69 -5.72 0.96 8.95
N SER A 70 -4.72 1.74 8.53
CA SER A 70 -4.36 3.01 9.13
C SER A 70 -5.50 4.04 9.11
N ASP A 71 -6.24 4.12 7.99
CA ASP A 71 -7.38 5.03 7.81
C ASP A 71 -8.75 4.39 8.19
N GLY A 72 -8.75 3.26 8.89
CA GLY A 72 -9.96 2.68 9.47
C GLY A 72 -10.22 1.24 9.06
N ARG A 73 -11.05 0.99 8.05
CA ARG A 73 -11.44 -0.39 7.65
C ARG A 73 -10.68 -0.82 6.41
N VAL A 74 -10.23 -2.08 6.43
CA VAL A 74 -9.61 -2.71 5.26
C VAL A 74 -10.70 -3.03 4.24
N GLY A 75 -10.77 -2.25 3.16
CA GLY A 75 -11.66 -2.50 2.02
C GLY A 75 -11.15 -3.58 1.06
N GLU A 76 -12.03 -4.00 0.14
CA GLU A 76 -11.75 -5.03 -0.87
C GLU A 76 -10.55 -4.67 -1.76
N GLN A 77 -10.37 -3.39 -2.10
CA GLN A 77 -9.25 -2.93 -2.93
C GLN A 77 -7.89 -3.21 -2.28
N HIS A 78 -7.77 -3.04 -0.96
CA HIS A 78 -6.54 -3.40 -0.24
C HIS A 78 -6.28 -4.91 -0.27
N ILE A 79 -7.33 -5.73 -0.16
CA ILE A 79 -7.22 -7.19 -0.23
C ILE A 79 -6.75 -7.62 -1.63
N GLN A 80 -7.33 -7.03 -2.68
CA GLN A 80 -6.92 -7.30 -4.05
C GLN A 80 -5.49 -6.84 -4.31
N GLN A 81 -5.09 -5.65 -3.85
CA GLN A 81 -3.72 -5.17 -3.97
C GLN A 81 -2.73 -6.09 -3.25
N ALA A 82 -3.06 -6.58 -2.05
CA ALA A 82 -2.21 -7.52 -1.33
C ALA A 82 -2.05 -8.85 -2.11
N ARG A 83 -3.13 -9.36 -2.71
CA ARG A 83 -3.08 -10.56 -3.58
C ARG A 83 -2.20 -10.33 -4.81
N GLN A 84 -2.29 -9.16 -5.44
CA GLN A 84 -1.44 -8.80 -6.57
C GLN A 84 0.04 -8.76 -6.19
N GLU A 85 0.40 -8.26 -5.00
CA GLU A 85 1.78 -8.33 -4.52
C GLU A 85 2.25 -9.78 -4.30
N MET A 86 1.39 -10.68 -3.79
CA MET A 86 1.73 -12.10 -3.68
C MET A 86 2.03 -12.74 -5.04
N VAL A 87 1.27 -12.35 -6.07
CA VAL A 87 1.50 -12.81 -7.45
C VAL A 87 2.80 -12.22 -8.02
N ARG A 88 3.04 -10.92 -7.83
CA ARG A 88 4.24 -10.21 -8.30
C ARG A 88 5.53 -10.82 -7.72
N LEU A 89 5.49 -11.26 -6.46
CA LEU A 89 6.60 -11.92 -5.79
C LEU A 89 6.73 -13.41 -6.12
N GLY A 90 5.81 -13.98 -6.92
CA GLY A 90 5.84 -15.39 -7.27
C GLY A 90 5.64 -16.33 -6.07
N LEU A 91 4.88 -15.92 -5.06
CA LEU A 91 4.75 -16.70 -3.82
C LEU A 91 4.04 -18.03 -4.08
N ALA A 92 4.66 -19.13 -3.67
CA ALA A 92 4.04 -20.45 -3.57
C ALA A 92 3.01 -20.51 -2.44
N GLU A 93 2.14 -21.53 -2.44
CA GLU A 93 1.00 -21.64 -1.52
C GLU A 93 1.36 -21.48 -0.04
N ALA A 94 2.40 -22.20 0.43
CA ALA A 94 2.86 -22.08 1.81
C ALA A 94 3.37 -20.67 2.15
N ALA A 95 4.01 -19.98 1.20
CA ALA A 95 4.45 -18.59 1.39
C ALA A 95 3.28 -17.61 1.38
N ARG A 96 2.25 -17.85 0.55
CA ARG A 96 1.00 -17.07 0.55
C ARG A 96 0.29 -17.14 1.89
N MET A 97 0.20 -18.33 2.50
CA MET A 97 -0.40 -18.48 3.83
C MET A 97 0.35 -17.68 4.91
N ARG A 98 1.69 -17.70 4.87
CA ARG A 98 2.52 -16.87 5.77
C ARG A 98 2.33 -15.37 5.50
N ALA A 99 2.23 -14.96 4.24
CA ALA A 99 1.94 -13.59 3.84
C ALA A 99 0.56 -13.11 4.34
N ILE A 100 -0.48 -13.95 4.24
CA ILE A 100 -1.82 -13.65 4.77
C ILE A 100 -1.77 -13.50 6.30
N ALA A 101 -1.09 -14.41 7.00
CA ALA A 101 -0.91 -14.31 8.45
C ALA A 101 -0.13 -13.03 8.83
N ALA A 102 0.92 -12.70 8.09
CA ALA A 102 1.69 -11.47 8.25
C ALA A 102 0.85 -10.21 8.03
N PHE A 103 0.03 -10.17 7.00
CA PHE A 103 -0.92 -9.09 6.76
C PHE A 103 -1.92 -8.92 7.92
N ASN A 104 -2.46 -10.03 8.42
CA ASN A 104 -3.34 -10.03 9.59
C ASN A 104 -2.65 -9.53 10.87
N ARG A 105 -1.37 -9.88 11.08
CA ARG A 105 -0.55 -9.31 12.18
C ARG A 105 -0.36 -7.80 12.01
N GLY A 106 -0.04 -7.35 10.79
CA GLY A 106 0.10 -5.95 10.42
C GLY A 106 -1.11 -5.10 10.81
N LYS A 107 -2.32 -5.58 10.48
CA LYS A 107 -3.60 -4.94 10.84
C LYS A 107 -3.77 -4.75 12.36
N ALA A 108 -3.21 -5.63 13.18
CA ALA A 108 -3.33 -5.51 14.63
C ALA A 108 -2.44 -4.39 15.21
N GLY A 109 -1.44 -3.91 14.46
CA GLY A 109 -0.60 -2.76 14.86
C GLY A 109 0.41 -3.03 15.98
N LYS A 110 0.52 -4.26 16.48
CA LYS A 110 1.33 -4.60 17.68
C LYS A 110 2.81 -4.83 17.39
N ASP A 111 3.20 -4.98 16.12
CA ASP A 111 4.57 -5.35 15.76
C ASP A 111 5.53 -4.15 15.80
N ARG A 112 6.71 -4.35 16.40
CA ARG A 112 7.83 -3.39 16.39
C ARG A 112 8.65 -3.56 15.11
N LEU A 113 8.40 -2.68 14.14
CA LEU A 113 8.98 -2.78 12.79
C LEU A 113 10.43 -2.27 12.70
N ALA A 114 10.87 -1.43 13.65
CA ALA A 114 12.13 -0.70 13.53
C ALA A 114 13.36 -1.62 13.38
N HIS A 115 13.41 -2.74 14.10
CA HIS A 115 14.51 -3.70 13.98
C HIS A 115 14.53 -4.36 12.59
N HIS A 116 13.37 -4.78 12.09
CA HIS A 116 13.22 -5.45 10.81
C HIS A 116 13.54 -4.52 9.62
N LEU A 117 13.08 -3.26 9.67
CA LEU A 117 13.40 -2.25 8.66
C LEU A 117 14.90 -1.95 8.59
N ARG A 118 15.62 -1.93 9.73
CA ARG A 118 17.07 -1.75 9.75
C ARG A 118 17.83 -2.88 9.05
N ARG A 119 17.30 -4.10 9.07
CA ARG A 119 17.91 -5.24 8.36
C ARG A 119 17.80 -5.08 6.85
N ILE A 120 16.61 -4.72 6.36
CA ILE A 120 16.36 -4.51 4.93
C ILE A 120 17.06 -3.25 4.40
N ARG A 121 17.31 -2.25 5.25
CA ARG A 121 18.09 -1.05 4.87
C ARG A 121 19.46 -1.37 4.25
N LEU A 122 20.08 -2.50 4.61
CA LEU A 122 21.35 -2.94 4.04
C LEU A 122 21.23 -3.47 2.59
N GLN A 123 20.00 -3.61 2.09
CA GLN A 123 19.67 -4.10 0.75
C GLN A 123 18.85 -3.03 0.02
N PRO A 124 19.49 -2.05 -0.64
CA PRO A 124 18.80 -0.88 -1.22
C PRO A 124 17.65 -1.23 -2.17
N HIS A 125 17.84 -2.24 -3.04
CA HIS A 125 16.79 -2.69 -3.95
C HIS A 125 15.57 -3.29 -3.23
N ALA A 126 15.79 -4.04 -2.14
CA ALA A 126 14.70 -4.61 -1.35
C ALA A 126 13.97 -3.53 -0.55
N ALA A 127 14.70 -2.55 0.00
CA ALA A 127 14.14 -1.40 0.70
C ALA A 127 13.24 -0.55 -0.23
N GLU A 128 13.73 -0.25 -1.42
CA GLU A 128 12.98 0.46 -2.46
C GLU A 128 11.77 -0.35 -2.94
N GLY A 129 11.94 -1.65 -3.23
CA GLY A 129 10.85 -2.53 -3.63
C GLY A 129 9.74 -2.62 -2.59
N THR A 130 10.11 -2.64 -1.30
CA THR A 130 9.17 -2.63 -0.17
C THR A 130 8.35 -1.35 -0.14
N LEU A 131 8.99 -0.18 -0.24
CA LEU A 131 8.27 1.10 -0.26
C LEU A 131 7.37 1.24 -1.48
N ARG A 132 7.83 0.79 -2.66
CA ARG A 132 7.02 0.79 -3.88
C ARG A 132 5.76 -0.05 -3.73
N ALA A 133 5.85 -1.22 -3.09
CA ALA A 133 4.67 -2.02 -2.78
C ALA A 133 3.75 -1.34 -1.77
N CYS A 134 4.30 -0.65 -0.76
CA CYS A 134 3.50 0.11 0.19
C CYS A 134 2.80 1.30 -0.46
N TRP A 135 3.44 2.02 -1.40
CA TRP A 135 2.78 3.08 -2.17
C TRP A 135 1.62 2.55 -3.03
N ARG A 136 1.77 1.40 -3.68
CA ARG A 136 0.66 0.76 -4.41
C ARG A 136 -0.53 0.42 -3.49
N MET A 137 -0.24 0.04 -2.25
CA MET A 137 -1.26 -0.22 -1.23
C MET A 137 -1.97 1.05 -0.77
N ALA A 138 -1.24 2.12 -0.47
CA ALA A 138 -1.83 3.41 -0.09
C ALA A 138 -2.73 4.00 -1.20
N TRP A 139 -2.46 3.68 -2.47
CA TRP A 139 -3.28 4.13 -3.59
C TRP A 139 -4.35 3.11 -4.02
N ALA A 140 -4.50 1.98 -3.33
CA ALA A 140 -5.39 0.91 -3.75
C ALA A 140 -6.86 1.34 -3.82
N ASP A 141 -7.31 2.23 -2.95
CA ASP A 141 -8.66 2.80 -2.95
C ASP A 141 -8.79 4.10 -3.78
N GLY A 142 -7.71 4.51 -4.47
CA GLY A 142 -7.64 5.71 -5.29
C GLY A 142 -7.21 6.99 -4.55
N LYS A 143 -6.93 6.93 -3.24
CA LYS A 143 -6.45 8.08 -2.47
C LYS A 143 -5.43 7.65 -1.40
N ALA A 144 -4.21 8.17 -1.47
CA ALA A 144 -3.28 8.02 -0.35
C ALA A 144 -3.56 9.08 0.72
N GLY A 145 -4.04 8.66 1.89
CA GLY A 145 -4.36 9.51 3.03
C GLY A 145 -3.12 10.15 3.70
N ASP A 146 -3.32 11.17 4.52
CA ASP A 146 -2.21 11.88 5.16
C ASP A 146 -1.46 10.97 6.16
N HIS A 147 -2.19 10.16 6.93
CA HIS A 147 -1.60 9.26 7.91
C HIS A 147 -0.78 8.14 7.24
N GLU A 148 -1.26 7.61 6.11
CA GLU A 148 -0.53 6.64 5.29
C GLU A 148 0.78 7.24 4.75
N ARG A 149 0.72 8.48 4.25
CA ARG A 149 1.91 9.20 3.77
C ARG A 149 2.92 9.39 4.89
N GLU A 150 2.49 9.77 6.08
CA GLU A 150 3.38 9.90 7.25
C GLU A 150 4.06 8.57 7.61
N LEU A 151 3.32 7.46 7.62
CA LEU A 151 3.87 6.13 7.85
C LEU A 151 4.93 5.76 6.80
N LEU A 152 4.64 6.03 5.53
CA LEU A 152 5.57 5.75 4.42
C LEU A 152 6.85 6.58 4.52
N LEU A 153 6.74 7.84 4.94
CA LEU A 153 7.90 8.71 5.18
C LEU A 153 8.75 8.21 6.35
N ASP A 154 8.14 7.82 7.48
CA ASP A 154 8.84 7.25 8.63
C ASP A 154 9.55 5.93 8.27
N TRP A 155 8.85 5.03 7.57
CA TRP A 155 9.46 3.77 7.12
C TRP A 155 10.57 4.01 6.12
N GLY A 156 10.41 4.95 5.20
CA GLY A 156 11.44 5.29 4.23
C GLY A 156 12.72 5.82 4.89
N GLN A 157 12.59 6.66 5.91
CA GLN A 157 13.74 7.10 6.70
C GLN A 157 14.43 5.92 7.40
N LYS A 158 13.66 5.00 7.99
CA LYS A 158 14.19 3.78 8.64
C LYS A 158 14.87 2.82 7.66
N LEU A 159 14.40 2.80 6.41
CA LEU A 159 14.96 2.06 5.29
C LEU A 159 16.15 2.76 4.63
N GLY A 160 16.52 3.97 5.07
CA GLY A 160 17.67 4.71 4.57
C GLY A 160 17.42 5.57 3.32
N LEU A 161 16.16 5.78 2.94
CA LEU A 161 15.78 6.68 1.86
C LEU A 161 15.48 8.09 2.41
N SER A 162 15.85 9.10 1.65
CA SER A 162 15.50 10.48 1.97
C SER A 162 14.01 10.75 1.76
N ARG A 163 13.45 11.70 2.51
CA ARG A 163 12.06 12.15 2.37
C ARG A 163 11.71 12.48 0.91
N ARG A 164 12.62 13.14 0.20
CA ARG A 164 12.46 13.51 -1.22
C ARG A 164 12.34 12.28 -2.13
N GLN A 165 13.14 11.24 -1.90
CA GLN A 165 13.05 10.00 -2.68
C GLN A 165 11.71 9.29 -2.44
N VAL A 166 11.28 9.20 -1.18
CA VAL A 166 10.01 8.54 -0.83
C VAL A 166 8.82 9.30 -1.43
N GLN A 167 8.85 10.64 -1.41
CA GLN A 167 7.84 11.48 -2.06
C GLN A 167 7.85 11.36 -3.58
N ALA A 168 9.03 11.31 -4.21
CA ALA A 168 9.11 11.11 -5.66
C ALA A 168 8.43 9.80 -6.10
N MET A 169 8.57 8.73 -5.31
CA MET A 169 7.88 7.46 -5.58
C MET A 169 6.36 7.60 -5.52
N SER A 170 5.80 8.49 -4.69
CA SER A 170 4.34 8.63 -4.60
C SER A 170 3.72 9.09 -5.91
N LEU A 171 4.44 9.90 -6.69
CA LEU A 171 3.99 10.43 -7.99
C LEU A 171 3.88 9.35 -9.06
N GLU A 172 4.62 8.25 -8.92
CA GLU A 172 4.55 7.12 -9.86
C GLU A 172 3.27 6.28 -9.69
N TYR A 173 2.70 6.30 -8.48
CA TYR A 173 1.57 5.45 -8.08
C TYR A 173 0.30 6.23 -7.81
N GLU A 174 0.38 7.55 -7.68
CA GLU A 174 -0.78 8.41 -7.85
C GLU A 174 -1.47 7.93 -9.12
N PRO A 175 -2.74 7.47 -9.05
CA PRO A 175 -3.51 7.21 -10.23
C PRO A 175 -3.25 8.42 -11.08
N ARG A 176 -2.73 8.22 -12.30
CA ARG A 176 -2.80 9.28 -13.29
C ARG A 176 -4.28 9.59 -13.29
N LYS A 177 -4.68 10.66 -12.57
CA LYS A 177 -5.84 11.45 -12.88
C LYS A 177 -5.60 11.62 -14.35
N MET A 178 -6.32 10.85 -15.15
CA MET A 178 -6.25 10.91 -16.58
C MET A 178 -6.35 12.38 -16.84
N SER A 179 -5.22 12.94 -17.24
CA SER A 179 -4.85 14.29 -16.86
C SER A 179 -6.05 15.18 -17.06
N THR A 180 -6.42 15.87 -16.00
CA THR A 180 -7.17 17.11 -16.11
C THR A 180 -6.29 18.21 -16.71
N ALA A 181 -5.10 17.88 -17.24
CA ALA A 181 -4.72 18.46 -18.52
C ALA A 181 -5.77 17.97 -19.50
N SER A 182 -6.80 18.79 -19.71
CA SER A 182 -7.62 18.76 -20.90
C SER A 182 -6.83 18.07 -22.01
N SER A 183 -7.12 16.80 -22.26
CA SER A 183 -7.23 16.39 -23.64
C SER A 183 -8.23 17.40 -24.14
N VAL A 184 -7.75 18.49 -24.75
CA VAL A 184 -8.59 19.36 -25.55
C VAL A 184 -9.21 18.35 -26.48
N MET A 185 -10.46 17.97 -26.18
CA MET A 185 -11.10 16.90 -26.90
C MET A 185 -11.03 17.33 -28.34
N THR A 186 -10.21 16.63 -29.12
CA THR A 186 -9.92 17.09 -30.47
C THR A 186 -11.21 16.91 -31.27
N TYR A 187 -11.41 17.73 -32.28
CA TYR A 187 -12.61 17.60 -33.10
C TYR A 187 -12.73 16.19 -33.72
N ALA A 188 -11.62 15.58 -34.12
CA ALA A 188 -11.59 14.19 -34.59
C ALA A 188 -11.97 13.17 -33.50
N ALA A 189 -11.58 13.39 -32.24
CA ALA A 189 -12.02 12.56 -31.12
C ALA A 189 -13.51 12.74 -30.83
N ALA A 190 -14.03 13.96 -30.90
CA ALA A 190 -15.46 14.24 -30.73
C ALA A 190 -16.34 13.57 -31.80
N LEU A 191 -15.91 13.59 -33.06
CA LEU A 191 -16.60 12.92 -34.17
C LEU A 191 -16.64 11.39 -33.96
N ARG A 192 -15.49 10.80 -33.62
CA ARG A 192 -15.40 9.36 -33.28
C ARG A 192 -16.26 9.01 -32.07
N LEU A 193 -16.32 9.87 -31.06
CA LEU A 193 -17.12 9.65 -29.86
C LEU A 193 -18.61 9.58 -30.17
N LEU A 194 -19.10 10.45 -31.06
CA LEU A 194 -20.49 10.42 -31.53
C LEU A 194 -20.74 9.37 -32.63
N GLY A 195 -19.69 8.76 -33.17
CA GLY A 195 -19.77 7.78 -34.26
C GLY A 195 -20.27 8.39 -35.57
N ILE A 196 -19.83 9.61 -35.88
CA ILE A 196 -20.24 10.36 -37.06
C ILE A 196 -19.03 10.86 -37.85
N ASP A 197 -19.24 11.13 -39.14
CA ASP A 197 -18.22 11.66 -40.03
C ASP A 197 -18.15 13.19 -40.00
N ALA A 198 -17.03 13.72 -40.49
CA ALA A 198 -16.78 15.15 -40.59
C ALA A 198 -17.79 15.90 -41.46
N ASP A 199 -18.49 15.20 -42.36
CA ASP A 199 -19.48 15.73 -43.30
C ASP A 199 -20.94 15.36 -42.95
N THR A 200 -21.17 14.76 -41.78
CA THR A 200 -22.54 14.40 -41.36
C THR A 200 -23.42 15.65 -41.15
N GLU A 201 -24.64 15.66 -41.69
CA GLU A 201 -25.60 16.78 -41.52
C GLU A 201 -25.93 17.09 -40.05
N GLY A 202 -26.23 18.36 -39.75
CA GLY A 202 -26.48 18.87 -38.39
C GLY A 202 -27.58 18.12 -37.62
N ASP A 203 -28.68 17.75 -38.29
CA ASP A 203 -29.78 17.03 -37.66
C ASP A 203 -29.39 15.59 -37.29
N ARG A 204 -28.56 14.95 -38.12
CA ARG A 204 -28.00 13.62 -37.81
C ARG A 204 -27.01 13.68 -36.63
N VAL A 205 -26.25 14.77 -36.49
CA VAL A 205 -25.41 15.00 -35.29
C VAL A 205 -26.27 15.07 -34.02
N LYS A 206 -27.36 15.87 -34.05
CA LYS A 206 -28.30 16.00 -32.92
C LYS A 206 -28.98 14.67 -32.59
N GLN A 207 -29.31 13.85 -33.60
CA GLN A 207 -29.92 12.54 -33.41
C GLN A 207 -28.93 11.54 -32.77
N ALA A 208 -27.69 11.47 -33.29
CA ALA A 208 -26.64 10.60 -32.75
C ALA A 208 -26.33 10.93 -31.28
N TYR A 209 -26.20 12.22 -30.97
CA TYR A 209 -26.01 12.71 -29.61
C TYR A 209 -27.14 12.28 -28.66
N ARG A 210 -28.41 12.56 -29.01
CA ARG A 210 -29.57 12.19 -28.18
C ARG A 210 -29.66 10.68 -27.95
N ARG A 211 -29.35 9.87 -28.97
CA ARG A 211 -29.33 8.41 -28.87
C ARG A 211 -28.26 7.93 -27.86
N LEU A 212 -27.05 8.49 -27.93
CA LEU A 212 -25.95 8.09 -27.05
C LEU A 212 -26.18 8.52 -25.60
N VAL A 213 -26.66 9.74 -25.36
CA VAL A 213 -27.00 10.21 -24.01
C VAL A 213 -28.11 9.37 -23.40
N SER A 214 -29.16 9.05 -24.16
CA SER A 214 -30.26 8.21 -23.68
C SER A 214 -29.81 6.80 -23.29
N ARG A 215 -28.80 6.24 -23.96
CA ARG A 215 -28.23 4.90 -23.65
C ARG A 215 -27.35 4.90 -22.40
N HIS A 216 -26.62 5.98 -22.16
CA HIS A 216 -25.67 6.09 -21.04
C HIS A 216 -26.23 6.92 -19.86
N HIS A 217 -27.53 7.19 -19.84
CA HIS A 217 -28.12 8.04 -18.82
C HIS A 217 -28.08 7.33 -17.44
N PRO A 218 -27.45 7.92 -16.41
CA PRO A 218 -27.27 7.26 -15.12
C PRO A 218 -28.61 6.93 -14.44
N ASP A 219 -29.62 7.80 -14.59
CA ASP A 219 -30.96 7.59 -14.03
C ASP A 219 -31.67 6.33 -14.59
N LYS A 220 -31.53 6.06 -15.89
CA LYS A 220 -32.11 4.86 -16.50
C LYS A 220 -31.40 3.58 -16.05
N LEU A 221 -30.10 3.68 -15.83
CA LEU A 221 -29.28 2.54 -15.36
C LEU A 221 -29.49 2.26 -13.87
N ALA A 222 -29.75 3.31 -13.07
CA ALA A 222 -30.13 3.18 -11.66
C ALA A 222 -31.46 2.42 -11.51
N GLY A 223 -32.46 2.73 -12.35
CA GLY A 223 -33.73 2.01 -12.37
C GLY A 223 -33.65 0.54 -12.82
N SER A 224 -32.57 0.13 -13.48
CA SER A 224 -32.36 -1.25 -13.97
C SER A 224 -31.45 -2.12 -13.07
N GLY A 225 -31.11 -1.65 -11.86
CA GLY A 225 -30.29 -2.41 -10.90
C GLY A 225 -28.78 -2.39 -11.18
N ALA A 226 -28.26 -1.33 -11.82
CA ALA A 226 -26.83 -1.19 -12.08
C ALA A 226 -26.01 -1.01 -10.77
N SER A 227 -24.81 -1.58 -10.74
CA SER A 227 -23.85 -1.39 -9.65
C SER A 227 -23.30 0.05 -9.60
N GLU A 228 -22.76 0.47 -8.45
CA GLU A 228 -22.13 1.79 -8.30
C GLU A 228 -20.97 2.05 -9.27
N ALA A 229 -20.27 1.00 -9.71
CA ALA A 229 -19.23 1.12 -10.73
C ALA A 229 -19.83 1.49 -12.10
N GLN A 230 -20.92 0.84 -12.48
CA GLN A 230 -21.63 1.10 -13.74
C GLN A 230 -22.30 2.48 -13.75
N LEU A 231 -22.82 2.94 -12.62
CA LEU A 231 -23.39 4.29 -12.48
C LEU A 231 -22.32 5.38 -12.65
N ARG A 232 -21.13 5.16 -12.09
CA ARG A 232 -19.99 6.08 -12.26
C ARG A 232 -19.54 6.13 -13.72
N GLU A 233 -19.37 4.97 -14.36
CA GLU A 233 -19.00 4.87 -15.77
C GLU A 233 -20.02 5.58 -16.67
N ALA A 234 -21.31 5.37 -16.43
CA ALA A 234 -22.39 6.04 -17.16
C ALA A 234 -22.37 7.57 -17.01
N THR A 235 -22.07 8.05 -15.79
CA THR A 235 -21.95 9.48 -15.49
C THR A 235 -20.77 10.10 -16.23
N GLU A 236 -19.61 9.44 -16.19
CA GLU A 236 -18.42 9.89 -16.92
C GLU A 236 -18.67 9.90 -18.43
N ARG A 237 -19.28 8.85 -18.96
CA ARG A 237 -19.59 8.74 -20.39
C ARG A 237 -20.56 9.80 -20.87
N THR A 238 -21.58 10.11 -20.08
CA THR A 238 -22.53 11.19 -20.37
C THR A 238 -21.82 12.53 -20.42
N ARG A 239 -20.91 12.80 -19.46
CA ARG A 239 -20.11 14.03 -19.43
C ARG A 239 -19.24 14.19 -20.68
N GLU A 240 -18.60 13.12 -21.14
CA GLU A 240 -17.82 13.12 -22.39
C GLU A 240 -18.69 13.43 -23.62
N LEU A 241 -19.88 12.83 -23.71
CA LEU A 241 -20.82 13.07 -24.80
C LEU A 241 -21.27 14.54 -24.88
N HIS A 242 -21.54 15.17 -23.74
CA HIS A 242 -21.85 16.61 -23.68
C HIS A 242 -20.70 17.47 -24.20
N GLN A 243 -19.47 17.18 -23.78
CA GLN A 243 -18.29 17.92 -24.21
C GLN A 243 -18.04 17.78 -25.72
N ALA A 244 -18.20 16.58 -26.27
CA ALA A 244 -18.01 16.33 -27.70
C ALA A 244 -19.06 17.06 -28.55
N TYR A 245 -20.32 17.00 -28.14
CA TYR A 245 -21.40 17.70 -28.83
C TYR A 245 -21.20 19.22 -28.79
N ALA A 246 -20.83 19.78 -27.64
CA ALA A 246 -20.56 21.22 -27.51
C ALA A 246 -19.44 21.70 -28.44
N LEU A 247 -18.36 20.91 -28.56
CA LEU A 247 -17.24 21.21 -29.45
C LEU A 247 -17.66 21.17 -30.93
N ILE A 248 -18.40 20.12 -31.34
CA ILE A 248 -18.88 19.97 -32.72
C ILE A 248 -19.83 21.11 -33.06
N ARG A 249 -20.75 21.44 -32.15
CA ARG A 249 -21.68 22.56 -32.28
C ARG A 249 -20.95 23.88 -32.49
N LYS A 250 -19.93 24.15 -31.66
CA LYS A 250 -19.11 25.37 -31.76
C LYS A 250 -18.37 25.47 -33.09
N ARG A 251 -17.82 24.36 -33.61
CA ARG A 251 -17.05 24.37 -34.87
C ARG A 251 -17.94 24.45 -36.12
N ARG A 252 -19.16 23.91 -36.06
CA ARG A 252 -20.10 23.86 -37.20
C ARG A 252 -21.19 24.93 -37.16
N GLY A 253 -21.31 25.72 -36.09
CA GLY A 253 -22.34 26.75 -35.95
C GLY A 253 -23.77 26.21 -35.81
N LEU A 254 -23.95 25.06 -35.13
CA LEU A 254 -25.22 24.32 -35.00
C LEU A 254 -26.11 24.71 -33.81
#